data_AF-A0A8H9G1C0-F1
#
_entry.id   AF-A0A8H9G1C0-F1
#
_cell.length_a   1.000
_cell.length_b   1.000
_cell.length_c   1.000
_cell.angle_alpha   90.00
_cell.angle_beta   90.00
_cell.angle_gamma   90.00
#
_symmetry.space_group_name_H-M   'P 1'
#
loop_
_entity.id
_entity.type
_entity.pdbx_description
1 polymer ?
#
loop_
_entity_poly.entity_id
_entity_poly.type
_entity_poly.pdbx_seq_one_letter_code
_entity_poly.pdbx_strand_id
1 'polypeptide(L)'
;MLYPVLRSFIKFGLKWYVSEWQLKNLPLAQNNDPAVIVSNHPNSFFDALVITVHQPSEICFLTRGDIFAKPWANWALRTFYMLPIYKKNDDEDADISNAFTYDECVRQLKMGRKLLIFPEGVSRNHLDLKPFMTSGLSSIIQRAVQMDVPIQVQPYILSYNSFDDNPKAVYLEALNPIDSTDYLNNSNVDTTELIRQLRSEMDASMLNSYIEGTEDVQKSKSWMKIPALLGSYSHNWFYQLVKKQVKKRTENSIFYDSLLFGVLLFSYPVIIFLLSIIIGNIAGFWWGVLIFVLLPFLSYCWVQYQPIKTASENFEGRVNKLNP
;
A
#
# COMPACT_ATOMS: atom_id res chain seq x y z
N MET A 1 5.56 -7.31 17.93
CA MET A 1 4.55 -6.42 18.53
C MET A 1 4.40 -5.08 17.79
N LEU A 2 5.48 -4.44 17.31
CA LEU A 2 5.37 -3.12 16.65
C LEU A 2 4.63 -3.16 15.30
N TYR A 3 4.88 -4.18 14.46
CA TYR A 3 4.23 -4.30 13.16
C TYR A 3 2.70 -4.38 13.23
N PRO A 4 2.06 -5.26 14.03
CA PRO A 4 0.61 -5.30 14.16
C PRO A 4 -0.02 -4.00 14.66
N VAL A 5 0.67 -3.29 15.57
CA VAL A 5 0.24 -1.99 16.08
C VAL A 5 0.28 -0.94 14.97
N LEU A 6 1.40 -0.81 14.26
CA LEU A 6 1.52 0.13 13.14
C LEU A 6 0.50 -0.21 12.04
N ARG A 7 0.34 -1.49 11.70
CA ARG A 7 -0.66 -1.96 10.74
C ARG A 7 -2.08 -1.56 11.13
N SER A 8 -2.44 -1.72 12.40
CA SER A 8 -3.76 -1.30 12.91
C SER A 8 -3.92 0.22 12.86
N PHE A 9 -2.87 0.97 13.18
CA PHE A 9 -2.85 2.42 13.12
C PHE A 9 -3.01 2.94 11.67
N ILE A 10 -2.32 2.33 10.71
CA ILE A 10 -2.46 2.62 9.27
C ILE A 10 -3.88 2.29 8.80
N LYS A 11 -4.40 1.10 9.14
CA LYS A 11 -5.78 0.69 8.80
C LYS A 11 -6.81 1.67 9.34
N PHE A 12 -6.60 2.18 10.55
CA PHE A 12 -7.44 3.21 11.12
C PHE A 12 -7.31 4.53 10.36
N GLY A 13 -6.08 5.01 10.11
CA GLY A 13 -5.84 6.24 9.37
C GLY A 13 -6.38 6.24 7.95
N LEU A 14 -6.38 5.09 7.26
CA LEU A 14 -6.97 4.97 5.92
C LEU A 14 -8.46 5.31 5.90
N LYS A 15 -9.19 5.24 7.02
CA LYS A 15 -10.58 5.71 7.10
C LYS A 15 -10.74 7.22 6.91
N TRP A 16 -9.68 8.00 7.10
CA TRP A 16 -9.62 9.45 6.82
C TRP A 16 -8.97 9.77 5.47
N TYR A 17 -8.67 8.78 4.65
CA TYR A 17 -8.00 8.97 3.36
C TYR A 17 -8.74 8.30 2.20
N VAL A 18 -9.23 7.09 2.44
CA VAL A 18 -10.04 6.29 1.51
C VAL A 18 -11.50 6.38 1.95
N SER A 19 -12.33 7.05 1.14
CA SER A 19 -13.76 7.16 1.39
C SER A 19 -14.56 6.01 0.78
N GLU A 20 -13.99 5.29 -0.18
CA GLU A 20 -14.66 4.17 -0.84
C GLU A 20 -13.70 3.02 -1.13
N TRP A 21 -14.12 1.81 -0.77
CA TRP A 21 -13.40 0.58 -1.04
C TRP A 21 -14.23 -0.30 -1.97
N GLN A 22 -13.72 -0.57 -3.16
CA GLN A 22 -14.30 -1.52 -4.11
C GLN A 22 -13.50 -2.82 -4.02
N LEU A 23 -13.87 -3.65 -3.04
CA LEU A 23 -13.16 -4.88 -2.71
C LEU A 23 -13.83 -6.06 -3.43
N LYS A 24 -13.06 -6.80 -4.22
CA LYS A 24 -13.55 -7.96 -4.96
C LYS A 24 -12.75 -9.20 -4.61
N ASN A 25 -13.45 -10.30 -4.36
CA ASN A 25 -12.87 -11.63 -4.14
C ASN A 25 -11.81 -11.74 -3.03
N LEU A 26 -11.73 -10.78 -2.09
CA LEU A 26 -10.76 -10.82 -0.99
C LEU A 26 -10.73 -12.13 -0.18
N PRO A 27 -11.86 -12.87 0.03
CA PRO A 27 -11.82 -14.16 0.70
C PRO A 27 -10.85 -15.18 0.07
N LEU A 28 -10.57 -15.10 -1.23
CA LEU A 28 -9.60 -15.98 -1.91
C LEU A 28 -8.18 -15.86 -1.33
N ALA A 29 -7.84 -14.70 -0.78
CA ALA A 29 -6.52 -14.40 -0.25
C ALA A 29 -6.44 -14.41 1.30
N GLN A 30 -7.50 -14.88 1.97
CA GLN A 30 -7.60 -14.90 3.43
C GLN A 30 -7.01 -16.15 4.10
N ASN A 31 -6.41 -17.06 3.34
CA ASN A 31 -5.68 -18.18 3.93
C ASN A 31 -4.37 -17.71 4.60
N ASN A 32 -3.84 -18.56 5.47
CA ASN A 32 -2.55 -18.37 6.15
C ASN A 32 -1.42 -19.17 5.49
N ASP A 33 -1.66 -19.69 4.28
CA ASP A 33 -0.66 -20.44 3.55
C ASP A 33 0.52 -19.51 3.19
N PRO A 34 1.76 -20.04 3.15
CA PRO A 34 2.91 -19.28 2.67
C PRO A 34 2.63 -18.77 1.25
N ALA A 35 2.64 -17.46 1.07
CA ALA A 35 2.28 -16.86 -0.21
C ALA A 35 3.19 -15.70 -0.61
N VAL A 36 3.55 -15.68 -1.88
CA VAL A 36 4.09 -14.50 -2.55
C VAL A 36 2.91 -13.74 -3.17
N ILE A 37 2.62 -12.58 -2.60
CA ILE A 37 1.62 -11.66 -3.12
C ILE A 37 2.23 -10.90 -4.29
N VAL A 38 1.53 -10.93 -5.43
CA VAL A 38 1.96 -10.26 -6.66
C VAL A 38 0.90 -9.26 -7.08
N SER A 39 1.28 -8.01 -7.35
CA SER A 39 0.32 -6.99 -7.78
C SER A 39 0.92 -6.02 -8.79
N ASN A 40 0.08 -5.35 -9.57
CA ASN A 40 0.49 -4.19 -10.35
C ASN A 40 0.93 -3.03 -9.41
N HIS A 41 1.74 -2.10 -9.91
CA HIS A 41 2.31 -1.02 -9.10
C HIS A 41 1.93 0.39 -9.60
N PRO A 42 0.62 0.70 -9.68
CA PRO A 42 0.14 1.92 -10.33
C PRO A 42 0.42 3.19 -9.52
N ASN A 43 0.78 3.10 -8.23
CA ASN A 43 1.12 4.26 -7.42
C ASN A 43 2.56 4.14 -6.91
N SER A 44 2.74 4.03 -5.60
CA SER A 44 4.04 3.98 -4.93
C SER A 44 3.89 3.19 -3.63
N PHE A 45 4.57 3.59 -2.55
CA PHE A 45 4.46 2.92 -1.25
C PHE A 45 3.01 2.77 -0.74
N PHE A 46 2.09 3.63 -1.17
CA PHE A 46 0.66 3.55 -0.87
C PHE A 46 0.02 2.21 -1.32
N ASP A 47 0.47 1.62 -2.43
CA ASP A 47 -0.02 0.32 -2.93
C ASP A 47 0.22 -0.78 -1.88
N ALA A 48 1.43 -0.79 -1.32
CA ALA A 48 1.81 -1.74 -0.28
C ALA A 48 0.95 -1.56 0.98
N LEU A 49 0.64 -0.33 1.37
CA LEU A 49 -0.22 -0.05 2.53
C LEU A 49 -1.64 -0.57 2.33
N VAL A 50 -2.21 -0.36 1.13
CA VAL A 50 -3.53 -0.85 0.75
C VAL A 50 -3.60 -2.37 0.87
N ILE A 51 -2.69 -3.10 0.23
CA ILE A 51 -2.68 -4.58 0.30
C ILE A 51 -2.49 -5.05 1.75
N THR A 52 -1.59 -4.40 2.50
CA THR A 52 -1.25 -4.78 3.87
C THR A 52 -2.43 -4.76 4.82
N VAL A 53 -3.33 -3.78 4.74
CA VAL A 53 -4.46 -3.70 5.69
C VAL A 53 -5.56 -4.72 5.42
N HIS A 54 -5.53 -5.39 4.26
CA HIS A 54 -6.50 -6.41 3.84
C HIS A 54 -6.00 -7.87 3.97
N GLN A 55 -4.71 -8.11 4.22
CA GLN A 55 -4.20 -9.47 4.46
C GLN A 55 -4.49 -10.01 5.87
N PRO A 56 -4.66 -11.30 6.11
CA PRO A 56 -4.71 -11.83 7.47
C PRO A 56 -3.32 -11.80 8.13
N SER A 57 -2.29 -12.16 7.36
CA SER A 57 -0.91 -12.37 7.83
C SER A 57 -0.04 -11.11 7.81
N GLU A 58 1.11 -11.17 8.47
CA GLU A 58 2.16 -10.15 8.32
C GLU A 58 2.79 -10.24 6.92
N ILE A 59 3.24 -9.10 6.38
CA ILE A 59 3.82 -9.02 5.04
C ILE A 59 5.28 -8.58 5.16
N CYS A 60 6.15 -9.27 4.45
CA CYS A 60 7.52 -8.88 4.17
C CYS A 60 7.57 -8.07 2.87
N PHE A 61 8.45 -7.07 2.82
CA PHE A 61 8.63 -6.21 1.64
C PHE A 61 10.08 -6.21 1.20
N LEU A 62 10.30 -6.18 -0.11
CA LEU A 62 11.62 -5.93 -0.68
C LEU A 62 11.84 -4.41 -0.80
N THR A 63 12.91 -3.91 -0.23
CA THR A 63 13.26 -2.48 -0.19
C THR A 63 14.69 -2.31 -0.67
N ARG A 64 14.99 -1.17 -1.32
CA ARG A 64 16.35 -0.89 -1.82
C ARG A 64 17.43 -1.11 -0.75
N GLY A 65 18.44 -1.89 -1.10
CA GLY A 65 19.50 -2.34 -0.19
C GLY A 65 20.39 -1.22 0.34
N ASP A 66 20.61 -0.14 -0.42
CA ASP A 66 21.46 0.98 -0.02
C ASP A 66 20.97 1.71 1.24
N ILE A 67 19.65 1.69 1.49
CA ILE A 67 19.04 2.28 2.68
C ILE A 67 19.48 1.53 3.96
N PHE A 68 19.76 0.22 3.85
CA PHE A 68 20.19 -0.61 4.97
C PHE A 68 21.65 -0.38 5.39
N ALA A 69 22.43 0.39 4.63
CA ALA A 69 23.79 0.77 5.03
C ALA A 69 23.81 1.64 6.31
N LYS A 70 22.71 2.34 6.62
CA LYS A 70 22.57 3.16 7.83
C LYS A 70 22.07 2.30 8.99
N PRO A 71 22.79 2.16 10.13
CA PRO A 71 22.41 1.25 11.21
C PRO A 71 21.00 1.49 11.79
N TRP A 72 20.62 2.75 11.99
CA TRP A 72 19.29 3.10 12.49
C TRP A 72 18.18 2.78 11.48
N ALA A 73 18.45 2.95 10.18
CA ALA A 73 17.50 2.65 9.12
C ALA A 73 17.35 1.13 8.96
N ASN A 74 18.45 0.38 8.98
CA ASN A 74 18.46 -1.08 8.99
C ASN A 74 17.61 -1.63 10.15
N TRP A 75 17.83 -1.13 11.36
CA TRP A 75 17.04 -1.53 12.52
C TRP A 75 15.54 -1.25 12.33
N ALA A 76 15.18 -0.05 11.86
CA ALA A 76 13.78 0.33 11.62
C ALA A 76 13.13 -0.54 10.53
N LEU A 77 13.78 -0.67 9.36
CA LEU A 77 13.28 -1.44 8.21
C LEU A 77 13.07 -2.92 8.59
N ARG A 78 14.04 -3.54 9.26
CA ARG A 78 13.91 -4.94 9.72
C ARG A 78 12.82 -5.13 10.76
N THR A 79 12.58 -4.15 11.63
CA THR A 79 11.48 -4.17 12.60
C THR A 79 10.10 -4.25 11.91
N PHE A 80 10.00 -3.73 10.69
CA PHE A 80 8.81 -3.79 9.84
C PHE A 80 8.89 -4.86 8.75
N TYR A 81 9.77 -5.86 8.92
CA TYR A 81 9.94 -6.99 8.01
C TYR A 81 10.30 -6.60 6.57
N MET A 82 10.99 -5.48 6.41
CA MET A 82 11.57 -5.10 5.12
C MET A 82 12.94 -5.75 4.95
N LEU A 83 13.17 -6.33 3.78
CA LEU A 83 14.38 -7.03 3.39
C LEU A 83 15.09 -6.29 2.25
N PRO A 84 16.43 -6.24 2.23
CA PRO A 84 17.18 -5.49 1.23
C PRO A 84 17.19 -6.20 -0.13
N ILE A 85 16.95 -5.47 -1.21
CA ILE A 85 17.18 -5.94 -2.58
C ILE A 85 18.12 -4.98 -3.31
N TYR A 86 19.12 -5.54 -3.99
CA TYR A 86 20.20 -4.82 -4.64
C TYR A 86 20.06 -4.88 -6.15
N LYS A 87 20.23 -3.75 -6.82
CA LYS A 87 20.30 -3.71 -8.28
C LYS A 87 21.74 -3.94 -8.70
N LYS A 88 21.95 -4.66 -9.82
CA LYS A 88 23.28 -4.91 -10.38
C LYS A 88 24.07 -3.64 -10.67
N ASN A 89 23.39 -2.54 -11.00
CA ASN A 89 24.04 -1.26 -11.28
C ASN A 89 24.51 -0.55 -10.01
N ASP A 90 23.98 -0.90 -8.84
CA ASP A 90 24.24 -0.22 -7.57
C ASP A 90 25.24 -1.00 -6.69
N ASP A 91 25.45 -2.29 -6.96
CA ASP A 91 26.30 -3.20 -6.18
C ASP A 91 26.90 -4.30 -7.09
N GLU A 92 28.23 -4.41 -7.10
CA GLU A 92 28.96 -5.42 -7.89
C GLU A 92 28.68 -6.85 -7.40
N ASP A 93 28.39 -7.01 -6.11
CA ASP A 93 28.05 -8.28 -5.46
C ASP A 93 26.53 -8.47 -5.32
N ALA A 94 25.72 -7.69 -6.05
CA ALA A 94 24.25 -7.71 -5.95
C ALA A 94 23.65 -9.11 -6.06
N ASP A 95 24.19 -9.97 -6.94
CA ASP A 95 23.67 -11.33 -7.14
C ASP A 95 23.88 -12.20 -5.88
N ILE A 96 25.03 -12.07 -5.22
CA ILE A 96 25.35 -12.80 -3.98
C ILE A 96 24.49 -12.26 -2.84
N SER A 97 24.43 -10.94 -2.67
CA SER A 97 23.62 -10.28 -1.64
C SER A 97 22.13 -10.61 -1.79
N ASN A 98 21.61 -10.61 -3.02
CA ASN A 98 20.22 -10.97 -3.30
C ASN A 98 19.93 -12.44 -3.05
N ALA A 99 20.89 -13.35 -3.29
CA ALA A 99 20.73 -14.74 -2.89
C ALA A 99 20.48 -14.85 -1.38
N PHE A 100 21.29 -14.21 -0.53
CA PHE A 100 21.02 -14.21 0.92
C PHE A 100 19.65 -13.61 1.27
N THR A 101 19.22 -12.55 0.57
CA THR A 101 17.86 -12.01 0.73
C THR A 101 16.79 -13.03 0.37
N TYR A 102 16.95 -13.80 -0.71
CA TYR A 102 15.97 -14.81 -1.12
C TYR A 102 15.86 -15.94 -0.10
N ASP A 103 16.96 -16.40 0.50
CA ASP A 103 16.92 -17.36 1.62
C ASP A 103 16.09 -16.81 2.78
N GLU A 104 16.35 -15.55 3.14
CA GLU A 104 15.65 -14.87 4.20
C GLU A 104 14.15 -14.72 3.88
N CYS A 105 13.78 -14.39 2.64
CA CYS A 105 12.39 -14.38 2.19
C CYS A 105 11.71 -15.74 2.42
N VAL A 106 12.33 -16.84 2.00
CA VAL A 106 11.77 -18.20 2.20
C VAL A 106 11.64 -18.53 3.68
N ARG A 107 12.62 -18.13 4.50
CA ARG A 107 12.54 -18.30 5.96
C ARG A 107 11.36 -17.53 6.57
N GLN A 108 11.10 -16.31 6.10
CA GLN A 108 9.95 -15.51 6.53
C GLN A 108 8.62 -16.15 6.11
N LEU A 109 8.54 -16.66 4.87
CA LEU A 109 7.39 -17.42 4.37
C LEU A 109 7.10 -18.65 5.26
N LYS A 110 8.14 -19.40 5.62
CA LYS A 110 8.05 -20.55 6.54
C LYS A 110 7.57 -20.18 7.95
N MET A 111 7.75 -18.93 8.37
CA MET A 111 7.23 -18.40 9.63
C MET A 111 5.77 -17.94 9.56
N GLY A 112 5.07 -18.21 8.45
CA GLY A 112 3.67 -17.83 8.24
C GLY A 112 3.49 -16.36 7.84
N ARG A 113 4.55 -15.68 7.40
CA ARG A 113 4.44 -14.36 6.77
C ARG A 113 4.21 -14.52 5.27
N LYS A 114 3.68 -13.48 4.63
CA LYS A 114 3.57 -13.40 3.17
C LYS A 114 4.64 -12.45 2.64
N LEU A 115 5.03 -12.59 1.37
CA LEU A 115 5.99 -11.68 0.73
C LEU A 115 5.27 -10.86 -0.35
N LEU A 116 5.33 -9.54 -0.29
CA LEU A 116 4.78 -8.69 -1.35
C LEU A 116 5.84 -8.34 -2.38
N ILE A 117 5.55 -8.64 -3.65
CA ILE A 117 6.38 -8.29 -4.80
C ILE A 117 5.53 -7.54 -5.83
N PHE A 118 6.08 -6.41 -6.29
CA PHE A 118 5.62 -5.71 -7.48
C PHE A 118 6.56 -6.08 -8.63
N PRO A 119 6.19 -7.05 -9.49
CA PRO A 119 7.11 -7.66 -10.44
C PRO A 119 7.49 -6.69 -11.56
N GLU A 120 6.82 -5.55 -11.71
CA GLU A 120 7.18 -4.50 -12.66
C GLU A 120 8.56 -3.86 -12.37
N GLY A 121 9.04 -3.96 -11.12
CA GLY A 121 10.35 -3.46 -10.67
C GLY A 121 10.50 -1.93 -10.65
N VAL A 122 9.51 -1.21 -11.16
CA VAL A 122 9.35 0.24 -11.09
C VAL A 122 7.90 0.55 -10.75
N SER A 123 7.68 1.66 -10.04
CA SER A 123 6.35 2.25 -9.90
C SER A 123 6.22 3.42 -10.86
N ARG A 124 5.05 3.53 -11.50
CA ARG A 124 4.69 4.63 -12.37
C ARG A 124 3.17 4.84 -12.28
N ASN A 125 2.73 6.08 -12.40
CA ASN A 125 1.30 6.44 -12.37
C ASN A 125 0.63 6.08 -13.70
N HIS A 126 0.38 4.79 -13.91
CA HIS A 126 -0.35 4.24 -15.06
C HIS A 126 -1.38 3.21 -14.61
N LEU A 127 -2.27 2.86 -15.52
CA LEU A 127 -3.39 1.96 -15.27
C LEU A 127 -3.24 0.61 -15.93
N ASP A 128 -2.24 0.43 -16.80
CA ASP A 128 -1.93 -0.83 -17.48
C ASP A 128 -0.89 -1.66 -16.70
N LEU A 129 -0.84 -2.97 -16.95
CA LEU A 129 0.15 -3.86 -16.33
C LEU A 129 1.48 -3.81 -17.10
N LYS A 130 2.57 -3.43 -16.44
CA LYS A 130 3.90 -3.41 -17.10
C LYS A 130 4.52 -4.81 -17.21
N PRO A 131 5.52 -4.98 -18.09
CA PRO A 131 6.27 -6.23 -18.18
C PRO A 131 6.90 -6.62 -16.83
N PHE A 132 6.89 -7.92 -16.52
CA PHE A 132 7.45 -8.43 -15.28
C PHE A 132 8.97 -8.60 -15.40
N MET A 133 9.69 -8.13 -14.39
CA MET A 133 11.03 -8.55 -14.02
C MET A 133 10.93 -9.90 -13.30
N THR A 134 11.06 -10.99 -14.05
CA THR A 134 10.72 -12.34 -13.57
C THR A 134 11.77 -12.97 -12.68
N SER A 135 13.03 -12.51 -12.71
CA SER A 135 14.17 -13.16 -12.06
C SER A 135 13.99 -13.31 -10.54
N GLY A 136 13.68 -12.22 -9.83
CA GLY A 136 13.52 -12.25 -8.37
C GLY A 136 12.37 -13.14 -7.92
N LEU A 137 11.21 -13.02 -8.58
CA LEU A 137 10.04 -13.85 -8.30
C LEU A 137 10.34 -15.33 -8.57
N SER A 138 10.94 -15.65 -9.71
CA SER A 138 11.36 -17.00 -10.08
C SER A 138 12.35 -17.59 -9.07
N SER A 139 13.39 -16.85 -8.68
CA SER A 139 14.37 -17.31 -7.69
C SER A 139 13.74 -17.61 -6.34
N ILE A 140 12.81 -16.78 -5.87
CA ILE A 140 12.13 -17.01 -4.59
C ILE A 140 11.23 -18.26 -4.67
N ILE A 141 10.48 -18.43 -5.77
CA ILE A 141 9.60 -19.58 -5.95
C ILE A 141 10.42 -20.88 -6.02
N GLN A 142 11.48 -20.92 -6.83
CA GLN A 142 12.35 -22.09 -6.94
C GLN A 142 12.96 -22.46 -5.60
N ARG A 143 13.44 -21.46 -4.85
CA ARG A 143 14.10 -21.68 -3.58
C ARG A 143 13.14 -22.12 -2.47
N ALA A 144 11.91 -21.60 -2.48
CA ALA A 144 10.85 -22.07 -1.59
C ALA A 144 10.57 -23.57 -1.80
N VAL A 145 10.39 -23.99 -3.05
CA VAL A 145 10.19 -25.40 -3.42
C VAL A 145 11.38 -26.26 -3.03
N GLN A 146 12.62 -25.83 -3.30
CA GLN A 146 13.85 -26.53 -2.90
C GLN A 146 13.99 -26.69 -1.38
N MET A 147 13.40 -25.77 -0.60
CA MET A 147 13.38 -25.79 0.86
C MET A 147 12.14 -26.47 1.44
N ASP A 148 11.37 -27.19 0.61
CA ASP A 148 10.14 -27.90 0.96
C ASP A 148 9.10 -26.97 1.61
N VAL A 149 9.00 -25.75 1.07
CA VAL A 149 7.97 -24.77 1.41
C VAL A 149 7.07 -24.63 0.17
N PRO A 150 5.96 -25.38 0.09
CA PRO A 150 4.97 -25.15 -0.95
C PRO A 150 4.40 -23.75 -0.76
N ILE A 151 4.50 -22.93 -1.81
CA ILE A 151 4.03 -21.54 -1.77
C ILE A 151 2.91 -21.33 -2.77
N GLN A 152 1.99 -20.46 -2.40
CA GLN A 152 1.02 -19.90 -3.31
C GLN A 152 1.55 -18.60 -3.90
N VAL A 153 1.21 -18.33 -5.15
CA VAL A 153 1.30 -17.00 -5.74
C VAL A 153 -0.09 -16.39 -5.71
N GLN A 154 -0.28 -15.35 -4.89
CA GLN A 154 -1.56 -14.68 -4.71
C GLN A 154 -1.59 -13.39 -5.54
N PRO A 155 -2.29 -13.34 -6.68
CA PRO A 155 -2.32 -12.15 -7.50
C PRO A 155 -3.35 -11.13 -6.98
N TYR A 156 -3.04 -9.86 -7.15
CA TYR A 156 -3.90 -8.72 -6.80
C TYR A 156 -3.92 -7.67 -7.91
N ILE A 157 -5.10 -7.13 -8.18
CA ILE A 157 -5.29 -5.97 -9.06
C ILE A 157 -5.64 -4.75 -8.22
N LEU A 158 -4.89 -3.67 -8.43
CA LEU A 158 -5.07 -2.35 -7.83
C LEU A 158 -5.49 -1.33 -8.88
N SER A 159 -6.48 -0.50 -8.55
CA SER A 159 -6.78 0.72 -9.29
C SER A 159 -7.30 1.82 -8.34
N TYR A 160 -7.20 3.06 -8.79
CA TYR A 160 -7.56 4.24 -8.02
C TYR A 160 -8.47 5.16 -8.84
N ASN A 161 -9.20 6.05 -8.18
CA ASN A 161 -9.96 7.10 -8.87
C ASN A 161 -9.06 8.18 -9.48
N SER A 162 -7.91 8.45 -8.86
CA SER A 162 -6.97 9.49 -9.25
C SER A 162 -5.65 9.28 -8.49
N PHE A 163 -4.54 9.79 -9.02
CA PHE A 163 -3.24 9.81 -8.33
C PHE A 163 -2.98 11.11 -7.55
N ASP A 164 -3.79 12.15 -7.73
CA ASP A 164 -3.58 13.48 -7.09
C ASP A 164 -4.80 14.01 -6.32
N ASP A 165 -5.98 13.41 -6.54
CA ASP A 165 -7.20 13.81 -5.87
C ASP A 165 -7.45 12.98 -4.62
N ASN A 166 -8.09 13.62 -3.65
CA ASN A 166 -8.56 13.02 -2.40
C ASN A 166 -9.95 13.59 -2.09
N PRO A 167 -10.83 12.81 -1.45
CA PRO A 167 -10.59 11.48 -0.89
C PRO A 167 -10.40 10.40 -1.96
N LYS A 168 -9.78 9.28 -1.58
CA LYS A 168 -9.54 8.15 -2.49
C LYS A 168 -10.75 7.21 -2.55
N ALA A 169 -11.02 6.72 -3.74
CA ALA A 169 -11.64 5.42 -3.95
C ALA A 169 -10.53 4.43 -4.37
N VAL A 170 -10.58 3.22 -3.81
CA VAL A 170 -9.58 2.18 -4.08
C VAL A 170 -10.28 0.91 -4.53
N TYR A 171 -9.88 0.41 -5.70
CA TYR A 171 -10.22 -0.92 -6.16
C TYR A 171 -9.13 -1.90 -5.74
N LEU A 172 -9.54 -3.02 -5.13
CA LEU A 172 -8.64 -4.10 -4.77
C LEU A 172 -9.35 -5.43 -5.06
N GLU A 173 -8.84 -6.17 -6.02
CA GLU A 173 -9.31 -7.49 -6.37
C GLU A 173 -8.25 -8.55 -6.09
N ALA A 174 -8.62 -9.60 -5.38
CA ALA A 174 -7.80 -10.82 -5.29
C ALA A 174 -8.20 -11.77 -6.42
N LEU A 175 -7.21 -12.29 -7.16
CA LEU A 175 -7.43 -13.34 -8.15
C LEU A 175 -7.26 -14.72 -7.50
N ASN A 176 -7.52 -15.79 -8.25
CA ASN A 176 -7.28 -17.14 -7.75
C ASN A 176 -5.80 -17.33 -7.43
N PRO A 177 -5.45 -17.90 -6.25
CA PRO A 177 -4.07 -18.23 -5.96
C PRO A 177 -3.59 -19.34 -6.92
N ILE A 178 -2.34 -19.22 -7.36
CA ILE A 178 -1.66 -20.22 -8.19
C ILE A 178 -0.75 -21.03 -7.28
N ASP A 179 -0.95 -22.34 -7.18
CA ASP A 179 -0.09 -23.20 -6.39
C ASP A 179 1.19 -23.55 -7.16
N SER A 180 2.34 -23.31 -6.54
CA SER A 180 3.64 -23.71 -7.10
C SER A 180 3.75 -25.22 -7.34
N THR A 181 3.00 -26.05 -6.59
CA THR A 181 3.04 -27.50 -6.74
C THR A 181 2.46 -27.98 -8.07
N ASP A 182 1.55 -27.22 -8.67
CA ASP A 182 0.91 -27.56 -9.94
C ASP A 182 1.86 -27.46 -11.14
N TYR A 183 3.02 -26.81 -10.95
CA TYR A 183 4.05 -26.59 -11.97
C TYR A 183 5.33 -27.39 -11.68
N LEU A 184 5.27 -28.40 -10.82
CA LEU A 184 6.42 -29.25 -10.52
C LEU A 184 6.73 -30.22 -11.67
N ASN A 185 7.99 -30.23 -12.08
CA ASN A 185 8.57 -31.18 -13.01
C ASN A 185 9.87 -31.76 -12.41
N ASN A 186 9.85 -33.05 -12.06
CA ASN A 186 10.99 -33.76 -11.47
C ASN A 186 11.64 -33.02 -10.29
N SER A 187 10.81 -32.47 -9.39
CA SER A 187 11.20 -31.70 -8.18
C SER A 187 11.66 -30.26 -8.41
N ASN A 188 11.68 -29.77 -9.65
CA ASN A 188 11.87 -28.36 -9.96
C ASN A 188 10.54 -27.74 -10.39
N VAL A 189 10.30 -26.48 -10.03
CA VAL A 189 9.11 -25.74 -10.44
C VAL A 189 9.35 -25.00 -11.75
N ASP A 190 8.47 -25.18 -12.73
CA ASP A 190 8.48 -24.40 -13.97
C ASP A 190 7.95 -22.98 -13.71
N THR A 191 8.84 -22.13 -13.19
CA THR A 191 8.50 -20.73 -12.91
C THR A 191 8.22 -19.92 -14.16
N THR A 192 8.70 -20.36 -15.33
CA THR A 192 8.47 -19.63 -16.57
C THR A 192 7.01 -19.72 -16.96
N GLU A 193 6.47 -20.93 -16.95
CA GLU A 193 5.06 -21.17 -17.25
C GLU A 193 4.14 -20.57 -16.17
N LEU A 194 4.49 -20.74 -14.88
CA LEU A 194 3.75 -20.16 -13.77
C LEU A 194 3.64 -18.62 -13.91
N ILE A 195 4.77 -17.94 -14.12
CA ILE A 195 4.77 -16.47 -14.25
C ILE A 195 4.06 -16.01 -15.52
N ARG A 196 4.12 -16.80 -16.61
CA ARG A 196 3.39 -16.52 -17.85
C ARG A 196 1.88 -16.57 -17.60
N GLN A 197 1.38 -17.62 -16.94
CA GLN A 197 -0.03 -17.74 -16.58
C GLN A 197 -0.47 -16.62 -15.62
N LEU A 198 0.30 -16.40 -14.55
CA LEU A 198 0.08 -15.31 -13.59
C LEU A 198 -0.11 -13.96 -14.30
N ARG A 199 0.82 -13.61 -15.20
CA ARG A 199 0.73 -12.35 -15.95
C ARG A 199 -0.49 -12.33 -16.84
N SER A 200 -0.80 -13.42 -17.53
CA SER A 200 -1.98 -13.51 -18.41
C SER A 200 -3.28 -13.29 -17.64
N GLU A 201 -3.42 -13.89 -16.46
CA GLU A 201 -4.60 -13.72 -15.60
C GLU A 201 -4.72 -12.31 -15.05
N MET A 202 -3.59 -11.73 -14.62
CA MET A 202 -3.57 -10.35 -14.15
C MET A 202 -3.93 -9.36 -15.25
N ASP A 203 -3.34 -9.50 -16.44
CA ASP A 203 -3.58 -8.64 -17.59
C ASP A 203 -5.06 -8.67 -18.03
N ALA A 204 -5.66 -9.86 -18.08
CA ALA A 204 -7.07 -10.04 -18.40
C ALA A 204 -8.02 -9.42 -17.34
N SER A 205 -7.53 -9.24 -16.10
CA SER A 205 -8.30 -8.67 -14.99
C SER A 205 -8.06 -7.18 -14.79
N MET A 206 -7.13 -6.56 -15.53
CA MET A 206 -6.84 -5.13 -15.43
C MET A 206 -8.05 -4.28 -15.85
N LEU A 207 -8.40 -3.28 -15.04
CA LEU A 207 -9.47 -2.33 -15.37
C LEU A 207 -9.07 -1.35 -16.48
N ASN A 208 -7.77 -1.06 -16.62
CA ASN A 208 -7.20 -0.11 -17.59
C ASN A 208 -7.88 1.28 -17.60
N SER A 209 -8.51 1.65 -16.49
CA SER A 209 -9.30 2.86 -16.32
C SER A 209 -9.30 3.27 -14.85
N TYR A 210 -9.48 4.57 -14.60
CA TYR A 210 -9.72 5.07 -13.26
C TYR A 210 -11.09 4.62 -12.78
N ILE A 211 -11.19 4.29 -11.49
CA ILE A 211 -12.48 3.91 -10.91
C ILE A 211 -13.30 5.13 -10.54
N GLU A 212 -14.61 5.03 -10.72
CA GLU A 212 -15.56 6.05 -10.30
C GLU A 212 -16.11 5.73 -8.90
N GLY A 213 -16.47 6.79 -8.16
CA GLY A 213 -17.20 6.62 -6.92
C GLY A 213 -18.63 6.15 -7.19
N THR A 214 -19.17 5.30 -6.33
CA THR A 214 -20.52 4.77 -6.49
C THR A 214 -21.57 5.71 -5.88
N GLU A 215 -22.62 6.01 -6.64
CA GLU A 215 -23.70 6.89 -6.18
C GLU A 215 -24.38 6.38 -4.89
N ASP A 216 -24.54 5.06 -4.75
CA ASP A 216 -25.19 4.45 -3.59
C ASP A 216 -24.40 4.67 -2.30
N VAL A 217 -23.07 4.56 -2.38
CA VAL A 217 -22.18 4.90 -1.26
C VAL A 217 -22.34 6.36 -0.88
N GLN A 218 -22.44 7.27 -1.86
CA GLN A 218 -22.63 8.69 -1.58
C GLN A 218 -24.01 8.99 -0.95
N LYS A 219 -25.09 8.37 -1.45
CA LYS A 219 -26.45 8.49 -0.89
C LYS A 219 -26.52 8.02 0.56
N SER A 220 -25.86 6.89 0.88
CA SER A 220 -25.82 6.33 2.25
C SER A 220 -25.22 7.29 3.30
N LYS A 221 -24.36 8.23 2.85
CA LYS A 221 -23.64 9.18 3.71
C LYS A 221 -24.35 10.53 3.84
N SER A 222 -25.58 10.67 3.36
CA SER A 222 -26.33 11.94 3.37
C SER A 222 -26.46 12.58 4.77
N TRP A 223 -26.55 11.77 5.83
CA TRP A 223 -26.61 12.26 7.21
C TRP A 223 -25.34 12.99 7.66
N MET A 224 -24.20 12.72 7.00
CA MET A 224 -22.91 13.35 7.33
C MET A 224 -22.79 14.79 6.79
N LYS A 225 -23.77 15.30 6.03
CA LYS A 225 -23.67 16.62 5.36
C LYS A 225 -23.33 17.77 6.31
N ILE A 226 -24.05 17.89 7.43
CA ILE A 226 -23.83 18.96 8.42
C ILE A 226 -22.48 18.80 9.14
N PRO A 227 -22.13 17.64 9.75
CA PRO A 227 -20.83 17.49 10.39
C PRO A 227 -19.66 17.59 9.39
N ALA A 228 -19.85 17.17 8.14
CA ALA A 228 -18.86 17.35 7.07
C ALA A 228 -18.61 18.83 6.77
N LEU A 229 -19.65 19.67 6.76
CA LEU A 229 -19.52 21.11 6.59
C LEU A 229 -18.69 21.71 7.73
N LEU A 230 -19.01 21.39 8.98
CA LEU A 230 -18.24 21.84 10.15
C LEU A 230 -16.79 21.31 10.13
N GLY A 231 -16.61 20.06 9.70
CA GLY A 231 -15.30 19.45 9.49
C GLY A 231 -14.47 20.22 8.46
N SER A 232 -15.09 20.61 7.34
CA SER A 232 -14.44 21.40 6.31
C SER A 232 -13.95 22.75 6.84
N TYR A 233 -14.77 23.48 7.59
CA TYR A 233 -14.36 24.77 8.16
C TYR A 233 -13.22 24.63 9.18
N SER A 234 -13.28 23.61 10.02
CA SER A 234 -12.27 23.37 11.07
C SER A 234 -10.93 22.85 10.55
N HIS A 235 -10.93 22.06 9.46
CA HIS A 235 -9.75 21.32 9.00
C HIS A 235 -9.14 21.82 7.69
N ASN A 236 -9.90 22.55 6.86
CA ASN A 236 -9.45 22.89 5.51
C ASN A 236 -8.17 23.72 5.49
N TRP A 237 -7.97 24.65 6.43
CA TRP A 237 -6.72 25.42 6.51
C TRP A 237 -5.48 24.52 6.64
N PHE A 238 -5.53 23.55 7.56
CA PHE A 238 -4.44 22.62 7.83
C PHE A 238 -4.23 21.68 6.65
N TYR A 239 -5.33 21.11 6.13
CA TYR A 239 -5.28 20.20 4.99
C TYR A 239 -4.68 20.86 3.75
N GLN A 240 -5.09 22.10 3.42
CA GLN A 240 -4.55 22.82 2.26
C GLN A 240 -3.07 23.17 2.44
N LEU A 241 -2.64 23.52 3.65
CA LEU A 241 -1.24 23.79 3.97
C LEU A 241 -0.38 22.54 3.71
N VAL A 242 -0.80 21.38 4.24
CA VAL A 242 -0.10 20.10 4.04
C VAL A 242 -0.13 19.71 2.56
N LYS A 243 -1.31 19.75 1.92
CA LYS A 243 -1.49 19.40 0.51
C LYS A 243 -0.59 20.23 -0.41
N LYS A 244 -0.52 21.55 -0.21
CA LYS A 244 0.33 22.45 -1.02
C LYS A 244 1.81 22.09 -0.86
N GLN A 245 2.26 21.83 0.37
CA GLN A 245 3.64 21.47 0.63
C GLN A 245 4.00 20.10 0.05
N VAL A 246 3.11 19.11 0.19
CA VAL A 246 3.30 17.77 -0.40
C VAL A 246 3.36 17.87 -1.92
N LYS A 247 2.39 18.53 -2.57
CA LYS A 247 2.35 18.70 -4.02
C LYS A 247 3.64 19.34 -4.56
N LYS A 248 4.18 20.34 -3.85
CA LYS A 248 5.47 20.97 -4.21
C LYS A 248 6.64 19.99 -4.07
N ARG A 249 6.67 19.15 -3.03
CA ARG A 249 7.74 18.17 -2.79
C ARG A 249 7.67 16.97 -3.74
N THR A 250 6.48 16.63 -4.20
CA THR A 250 6.22 15.47 -5.06
C THR A 250 5.94 15.84 -6.51
N GLU A 251 6.21 17.09 -6.90
CA GLU A 251 6.04 17.57 -8.27
C GLU A 251 6.82 16.67 -9.25
N ASN A 252 6.17 16.20 -10.30
CA ASN A 252 6.71 15.24 -11.28
C ASN A 252 7.22 13.92 -10.64
N SER A 253 6.60 13.48 -9.55
CA SER A 253 6.88 12.18 -8.92
C SER A 253 5.59 11.42 -8.63
N ILE A 254 5.75 10.14 -8.31
CA ILE A 254 4.67 9.19 -8.00
C ILE A 254 4.32 9.13 -6.50
N PHE A 255 5.04 9.86 -5.64
CA PHE A 255 4.97 9.69 -4.18
C PHE A 255 3.90 10.54 -3.50
N TYR A 256 3.01 11.19 -4.26
CA TYR A 256 2.03 12.13 -3.73
C TYR A 256 1.16 11.50 -2.64
N ASP A 257 0.53 10.36 -2.92
CA ASP A 257 -0.38 9.72 -1.96
C ASP A 257 0.35 9.18 -0.73
N SER A 258 1.49 8.52 -0.95
CA SER A 258 2.35 8.02 0.11
C SER A 258 2.78 9.13 1.09
N LEU A 259 3.21 10.27 0.56
CA LEU A 259 3.67 11.39 1.39
C LEU A 259 2.50 12.13 2.04
N LEU A 260 1.40 12.38 1.32
CA LEU A 260 0.24 13.07 1.88
C LEU A 260 -0.39 12.25 3.00
N PHE A 261 -0.62 10.95 2.76
CA PHE A 261 -1.15 10.05 3.77
C PHE A 261 -0.23 9.98 4.99
N GLY A 262 1.07 9.78 4.79
CA GLY A 262 2.05 9.69 5.88
C GLY A 262 2.09 10.97 6.73
N VAL A 263 2.18 12.15 6.10
CA VAL A 263 2.20 13.42 6.84
C VAL A 263 0.91 13.59 7.65
N LEU A 264 -0.26 13.38 7.04
CA LEU A 264 -1.54 13.52 7.74
C LEU A 264 -1.68 12.50 8.89
N LEU A 265 -1.30 11.24 8.66
CA LEU A 265 -1.39 10.16 9.65
C LEU A 265 -0.64 10.49 10.95
N PHE A 266 0.57 11.06 10.84
CA PHE A 266 1.40 11.33 12.01
C PHE A 266 1.21 12.73 12.59
N SER A 267 0.96 13.75 11.76
CA SER A 267 0.84 15.13 12.26
C SER A 267 -0.55 15.43 12.82
N TYR A 268 -1.61 14.88 12.24
CA TYR A 268 -2.98 15.23 12.64
C TYR A 268 -3.31 14.83 14.10
N PRO A 269 -3.05 13.59 14.56
CA PRO A 269 -3.32 13.22 15.95
C PRO A 269 -2.57 14.09 16.97
N VAL A 270 -1.32 14.47 16.65
CA VAL A 270 -0.51 15.36 17.51
C VAL A 270 -1.15 16.75 17.61
N ILE A 271 -1.57 17.32 16.47
CA ILE A 271 -2.23 18.63 16.44
C ILE A 271 -3.52 18.61 17.28
N ILE A 272 -4.35 17.57 17.12
CA ILE A 272 -5.61 17.46 17.86
C ILE A 272 -5.37 17.29 19.36
N PHE A 273 -4.36 16.52 19.74
CA PHE A 273 -3.97 16.35 21.13
C PHE A 273 -3.45 17.65 21.76
N LEU A 274 -2.65 18.43 21.04
CA LEU A 274 -2.18 19.74 21.54
C LEU A 274 -3.35 20.74 21.65
N LEU A 275 -4.25 20.78 20.67
CA LEU A 275 -5.43 21.62 20.70
C LEU A 275 -6.37 21.25 21.86
N SER A 276 -6.56 19.96 22.14
CA SER A 276 -7.39 19.51 23.25
C SER A 276 -6.81 19.91 24.60
N ILE A 277 -5.48 19.86 24.78
CA ILE A 277 -4.81 20.35 25.99
C ILE A 277 -5.01 21.86 26.15
N ILE A 278 -4.79 22.64 25.08
CA ILE A 278 -4.93 24.10 25.12
C ILE A 278 -6.35 24.50 25.51
N ILE A 279 -7.36 23.92 24.84
CA ILE A 279 -8.77 24.20 25.15
C ILE A 279 -9.15 23.69 26.54
N GLY A 280 -8.64 22.52 26.94
CA GLY A 280 -8.85 21.96 28.27
C GLY A 280 -8.35 22.89 29.39
N ASN A 281 -7.23 23.57 29.16
CA ASN A 281 -6.67 24.53 30.11
C ASN A 281 -7.42 25.87 30.14
N ILE A 282 -8.02 26.29 29.03
CA ILE A 282 -8.74 27.58 28.93
C ILE A 282 -10.20 27.45 29.37
N ALA A 283 -10.91 26.43 28.89
CA ALA A 283 -12.35 26.26 29.06
C ALA A 283 -12.71 25.15 30.07
N GLY A 284 -11.73 24.35 30.51
CA GLY A 284 -11.90 23.25 31.46
C GLY A 284 -11.73 21.87 30.82
N PHE A 285 -11.33 20.88 31.63
CA PHE A 285 -10.94 19.53 31.18
C PHE A 285 -11.93 18.88 30.21
N TRP A 286 -13.23 18.95 30.50
CA TRP A 286 -14.26 18.34 29.66
C TRP A 286 -14.38 18.95 28.26
N TRP A 287 -14.06 20.25 28.11
CA TRP A 287 -13.98 20.88 26.80
C TRP A 287 -12.79 20.37 25.99
N GLY A 288 -11.65 20.12 26.65
CA GLY A 288 -10.51 19.46 26.02
C GLY A 288 -10.87 18.06 25.51
N VAL A 289 -11.51 17.24 26.35
CA VAL A 289 -11.99 15.90 25.97
C VAL A 289 -12.99 15.97 24.82
N LEU A 290 -13.94 16.92 24.85
CA LEU A 290 -14.89 17.13 23.77
C LEU A 290 -14.18 17.41 22.45
N ILE A 291 -13.20 18.32 22.42
CA ILE A 291 -12.43 18.64 21.22
C ILE A 291 -11.63 17.44 20.70
N PHE A 292 -11.03 16.66 21.61
CA PHE A 292 -10.26 15.47 21.25
C PHE A 292 -11.10 14.42 20.53
N VAL A 293 -12.38 14.30 20.85
CA VAL A 293 -13.31 13.35 20.21
C VAL A 293 -14.02 13.97 19.00
N LEU A 294 -14.48 15.21 19.14
CA LEU A 294 -15.31 15.88 18.14
C LEU A 294 -14.54 16.19 16.85
N LEU A 295 -13.32 16.71 16.93
CA LEU A 295 -12.60 17.12 15.73
C LEU A 295 -12.25 15.95 14.79
N PRO A 296 -11.73 14.80 15.27
CA PRO A 296 -11.54 13.61 14.42
C PRO A 296 -12.83 13.12 13.78
N PHE A 297 -13.95 13.17 14.51
CA PHE A 297 -15.27 12.81 13.97
C PHE A 297 -15.72 13.76 12.86
N LEU A 298 -15.59 15.08 13.05
CA LEU A 298 -15.93 16.06 12.01
C LEU A 298 -15.03 15.91 10.77
N SER A 299 -13.73 15.67 10.97
CA SER A 299 -12.79 15.39 9.88
C SER A 299 -13.17 14.10 9.13
N TYR A 300 -13.55 13.05 9.85
CA TYR A 300 -14.00 11.79 9.26
C TYR A 300 -15.24 12.04 8.39
N CYS A 301 -16.27 12.70 8.91
CA CYS A 301 -17.46 13.05 8.14
C CYS A 301 -17.13 13.89 6.92
N TRP A 302 -16.19 14.85 7.04
CA TRP A 302 -15.78 15.69 5.92
C TRP A 302 -15.18 14.87 4.78
N VAL A 303 -14.20 14.00 5.07
CA VAL A 303 -13.58 13.11 4.08
C VAL A 303 -14.61 12.17 3.48
N GLN A 304 -15.46 11.56 4.29
CA GLN A 304 -16.40 10.53 3.83
C GLN A 304 -17.53 11.09 2.97
N TYR A 305 -17.94 12.34 3.21
CA TYR A 305 -19.03 13.00 2.46
C TYR A 305 -18.59 13.64 1.14
N GLN A 306 -17.28 13.92 0.97
CA GLN A 306 -16.76 14.51 -0.25
C GLN A 306 -17.00 13.62 -1.47
N PRO A 307 -17.40 14.18 -2.63
CA PRO A 307 -17.52 13.40 -3.85
C PRO A 307 -16.16 12.88 -4.30
N ILE A 308 -16.13 11.65 -4.78
CA ILE A 308 -14.97 11.07 -5.46
C ILE A 308 -14.78 11.81 -6.78
N LYS A 309 -13.57 12.32 -7.02
CA LYS A 309 -13.17 12.88 -8.31
C LYS A 309 -12.39 11.85 -9.08
N THR A 310 -12.85 11.52 -10.27
CA THR A 310 -12.14 10.61 -11.19
C THR A 310 -11.20 11.43 -12.07
N ALA A 311 -9.96 11.00 -12.19
CA ALA A 311 -9.01 11.61 -13.12
C ALA A 311 -9.42 11.30 -14.57
N SER A 312 -9.20 12.27 -15.46
CA SER A 312 -9.52 12.14 -16.89
C SER A 312 -8.30 11.87 -17.77
N GLU A 313 -7.09 12.04 -17.26
CA GLU A 313 -5.83 11.93 -18.03
C GLU A 313 -4.85 10.98 -17.34
N ASN A 314 -4.10 10.21 -18.13
CA ASN A 314 -2.98 9.42 -17.67
C ASN A 314 -1.72 10.30 -17.58
N PHE A 315 -1.06 10.30 -16.43
CA PHE A 315 0.16 11.07 -16.21
C PHE A 315 1.40 10.30 -16.67
N GLU A 316 1.51 10.05 -17.98
CA GLU A 316 2.59 9.22 -18.56
C GLU A 316 4.01 9.74 -18.31
N GLY A 317 4.17 11.04 -18.00
CA GLY A 317 5.48 11.68 -17.77
C GLY A 317 6.02 11.62 -16.34
N ARG A 318 5.29 11.07 -15.36
CA ARG A 318 5.78 11.02 -13.96
C ARG A 318 6.63 9.78 -13.72
N VAL A 319 7.80 9.99 -13.10
CA VAL A 319 8.75 8.93 -12.80
C VAL A 319 9.03 8.81 -11.32
N ASN A 320 9.46 7.62 -10.90
CA ASN A 320 9.98 7.40 -9.56
C ASN A 320 11.33 8.11 -9.40
N LYS A 321 11.35 9.32 -8.81
CA LYS A 321 12.60 10.07 -8.58
C LYS A 321 13.57 9.39 -7.62
N LEU A 322 13.09 8.46 -6.79
CA LEU A 322 13.96 7.65 -5.93
C LEU A 322 14.52 6.44 -6.70
N ASN A 323 14.02 6.12 -7.88
CA ASN A 323 14.50 5.01 -8.67
C ASN A 323 14.40 5.39 -10.16
N PRO A 324 15.15 6.43 -10.58
CA PRO A 324 15.00 7.06 -11.89
C PRO A 324 15.31 6.13 -13.07
#